data_AF-A0A6S7IA31-F1
#
_entry.id   AF-A0A6S7IA31-F1
#
_cell.length_a   1.000
_cell.length_b   1.000
_cell.length_c   1.000
_cell.angle_alpha   90.00
_cell.angle_beta   90.00
_cell.angle_gamma   90.00
#
_symmetry.space_group_name_H-M   'P 1'
#
loop_
_entity.id
_entity.type
_entity.pdbx_description
1 polymer ?
#
loop_
_entity_poly.entity_id
_entity_poly.type
_entity_poly.pdbx_seq_one_letter_code
_entity_poly.pdbx_strand_id
1 'polypeptide(L)'
;MLFALYPLSVCYHTLLLCTLDEEPVCDTTKLSHRELTRLSIKIVGEYDVIAGLANIDKCEVENVNQDYINYRQPKHRAKQILSMIIDRTNFSRKELGDCLKEAGLHDLVDEVVQGTLRRCPDDAVSSNETTES
;
A
#
# COMPACT_ATOMS: atom_id res chain seq x y z
N MET A 1 46.31 45.96 -4.63
CA MET A 1 46.09 44.50 -4.87
C MET A 1 44.92 44.12 -3.98
N LEU A 2 43.66 44.14 -4.46
CA LEU A 2 42.95 43.14 -5.27
C LEU A 2 42.69 41.80 -4.55
N PHE A 3 41.37 41.55 -4.40
CA PHE A 3 40.64 40.29 -4.15
C PHE A 3 40.79 39.63 -2.77
N ALA A 4 39.78 39.00 -2.16
CA ALA A 4 38.34 38.86 -2.42
C ALA A 4 37.73 37.99 -1.29
N LEU A 5 36.43 38.18 -1.05
CA LEU A 5 35.44 37.16 -0.67
C LEU A 5 35.44 36.58 0.77
N TYR A 6 34.52 37.15 1.55
CA TYR A 6 33.40 36.53 2.29
C TYR A 6 33.45 35.04 2.71
N PRO A 7 32.85 34.74 3.88
CA PRO A 7 33.18 33.60 4.72
C PRO A 7 32.68 32.26 4.17
N LEU A 8 33.55 31.27 4.27
CA LEU A 8 33.28 29.88 3.95
C LEU A 8 32.20 29.31 4.86
N SER A 9 31.22 28.71 4.18
CA SER A 9 30.52 27.50 4.61
C SER A 9 29.34 27.69 5.56
N VAL A 10 28.35 28.43 5.06
CA VAL A 10 26.92 28.32 5.37
C VAL A 10 26.34 26.94 4.95
N CYS A 11 27.17 25.96 4.59
CA CYS A 11 26.75 24.72 3.94
C CYS A 11 26.19 23.64 4.89
N TYR A 12 26.31 23.80 6.22
CA TYR A 12 25.68 22.86 7.15
C TYR A 12 24.20 23.16 7.43
N HIS A 13 23.71 24.37 7.11
CA HIS A 13 22.30 24.69 7.33
C HIS A 13 21.40 24.35 6.14
N THR A 14 21.97 24.05 4.98
CA THR A 14 21.24 23.66 3.76
C THR A 14 21.02 22.15 3.66
N LEU A 15 21.70 21.33 4.48
CA LEU A 15 21.49 19.87 4.51
C LEU A 15 20.37 19.42 5.46
N LEU A 16 19.73 20.34 6.19
CA LEU A 16 18.60 20.00 7.07
C LEU A 16 17.22 20.18 6.41
N LEU A 17 17.17 20.53 5.12
CA LEU A 17 15.90 20.74 4.39
C LEU A 17 15.61 19.67 3.32
N CYS A 18 16.38 18.57 3.27
CA CYS A 18 16.14 17.45 2.35
C CYS A 18 15.25 16.33 2.91
N THR A 19 14.64 16.48 4.08
CA THR A 19 13.68 15.50 4.63
C THR A 19 12.33 16.12 4.97
N LEU A 20 11.91 17.12 4.21
CA LEU A 20 10.48 17.26 3.94
C LEU A 20 10.17 16.21 2.87
N ASP A 21 10.17 14.95 3.30
CA ASP A 21 9.27 13.95 2.71
C ASP A 21 7.93 14.68 2.69
N GLU A 22 7.48 15.08 1.50
CA GLU A 22 6.08 15.37 1.29
C GLU A 22 5.37 14.05 1.60
N GLU A 23 5.08 13.82 2.89
CA GLU A 23 4.21 12.75 3.32
C GLU A 23 2.95 12.94 2.46
N PRO A 24 2.69 12.03 1.51
CA PRO A 24 1.55 12.18 0.63
C PRO A 24 0.36 12.29 1.55
N VAL A 25 -0.39 13.39 1.42
CA VAL A 25 -1.53 13.73 2.28
C VAL A 25 -2.44 12.50 2.30
N CYS A 26 -2.25 11.68 3.32
CA CYS A 26 -2.90 10.40 3.43
C CYS A 26 -4.33 10.73 3.79
N ASP A 27 -5.21 10.67 2.79
CA ASP A 27 -6.62 10.67 3.06
C ASP A 27 -6.85 9.58 4.12
N THR A 28 -7.33 9.98 5.30
CA THR A 28 -7.74 9.10 6.41
C THR A 28 -8.93 8.21 6.02
N THR A 29 -9.24 8.14 4.74
CA THR A 29 -10.27 7.33 4.14
C THR A 29 -9.86 5.87 4.14
N LYS A 30 -10.72 5.04 4.73
CA LYS A 30 -10.67 3.59 4.62
C LYS A 30 -10.49 3.17 3.16
N LEU A 31 -9.76 2.10 2.93
CA LEU A 31 -9.64 1.50 1.60
C LEU A 31 -11.03 1.13 1.09
N SER A 32 -11.33 1.51 -0.16
CA SER A 32 -12.55 1.10 -0.82
C SER A 32 -12.58 -0.42 -1.03
N HIS A 33 -13.78 -0.99 -1.18
CA HIS A 33 -13.95 -2.42 -1.46
C HIS A 33 -13.15 -2.89 -2.69
N ARG A 34 -12.99 -2.02 -3.70
CA ARG A 34 -12.23 -2.30 -4.92
C ARG A 34 -10.73 -2.35 -4.67
N GLU A 35 -10.19 -1.40 -3.91
CA GLU A 35 -8.78 -1.37 -3.51
C GLU A 35 -8.46 -2.61 -2.66
N LEU A 36 -9.31 -2.91 -1.67
CA LEU A 36 -9.19 -4.09 -0.81
C LEU A 36 -9.16 -5.40 -1.62
N THR A 37 -10.06 -5.55 -2.58
CA THR A 37 -10.11 -6.75 -3.43
C THR A 37 -8.83 -6.90 -4.26
N ARG A 38 -8.32 -5.80 -4.84
CA ARG A 38 -7.06 -5.83 -5.60
C ARG A 38 -5.87 -6.18 -4.72
N LEU A 39 -5.77 -5.53 -3.56
CA LEU A 39 -4.68 -5.78 -2.63
C LEU A 39 -4.70 -7.24 -2.14
N SER A 40 -5.88 -7.77 -1.83
CA SER A 40 -6.03 -9.17 -1.38
C SER A 40 -5.50 -10.20 -2.37
N ILE A 41 -5.51 -9.90 -3.67
CA ILE A 41 -4.95 -10.78 -4.70
C ILE A 41 -3.42 -10.69 -4.74
N LYS A 42 -2.87 -9.51 -4.48
CA LYS A 42 -1.42 -9.28 -4.52
C LYS A 42 -0.71 -9.81 -3.26
N ILE A 43 -1.38 -9.82 -2.11
CA ILE A 43 -0.80 -10.23 -0.83
C ILE A 43 -1.10 -11.69 -0.43
N VAL A 44 -1.63 -12.51 -1.34
CA VAL A 44 -2.08 -13.89 -1.02
C VAL A 44 -0.99 -14.74 -0.35
N GLY A 45 0.29 -14.50 -0.65
CA GLY A 45 1.40 -15.23 -0.03
C GLY A 45 1.77 -14.74 1.36
N GLU A 46 1.51 -13.47 1.67
CA GLU A 46 2.08 -12.77 2.82
C GLU A 46 1.03 -12.24 3.80
N TYR A 47 -0.24 -12.56 3.61
CA TYR A 47 -1.31 -12.03 4.46
C TYR A 47 -1.18 -12.47 5.92
N ASP A 48 -0.62 -13.64 6.20
CA ASP A 48 -0.36 -14.10 7.58
C ASP A 48 0.74 -13.24 8.24
N VAL A 49 1.78 -12.86 7.49
CA VAL A 49 2.85 -11.97 7.98
C VAL A 49 2.29 -10.57 8.23
N ILE A 50 1.52 -10.04 7.28
CA ILE A 50 0.86 -8.74 7.41
C ILE A 50 -0.11 -8.73 8.61
N ALA A 51 -0.84 -9.83 8.86
CA ALA A 51 -1.71 -9.94 10.04
C ALA A 51 -0.93 -9.84 11.34
N GLY A 52 0.24 -10.51 11.42
CA GLY A 52 1.12 -10.44 12.58
C GLY A 52 1.69 -9.04 12.81
N LEU A 53 2.15 -8.38 11.74
CA LEU A 53 2.66 -7.00 11.78
C LEU A 53 1.58 -5.99 12.19
N ALA A 54 0.38 -6.19 11.66
CA ALA A 54 -0.79 -5.42 12.07
C ALA A 54 -1.33 -5.84 13.45
N ASN A 55 -0.66 -6.70 14.21
CA ASN A 55 -1.07 -7.13 15.55
C ASN A 55 -2.51 -7.70 15.60
N ILE A 56 -2.90 -8.48 14.58
CA ILE A 56 -4.13 -9.30 14.59
C ILE A 56 -3.88 -10.51 15.46
N ASP A 57 -4.87 -10.86 16.30
CA ASP A 57 -4.72 -11.99 17.19
C ASP A 57 -4.53 -13.27 16.36
N LYS A 58 -3.55 -14.08 16.74
CA LYS A 58 -3.23 -15.30 15.99
C LYS A 58 -4.42 -16.25 15.91
N CYS A 59 -5.25 -16.31 16.94
CA CYS A 59 -6.46 -17.13 16.95
C CYS A 59 -7.47 -16.65 15.90
N GLU A 60 -7.59 -15.34 15.69
CA GLU A 60 -8.44 -14.78 14.63
C GLU A 60 -7.94 -15.16 13.24
N VAL A 61 -6.63 -15.11 13.01
CA VAL A 61 -6.01 -15.54 11.74
C VAL A 61 -6.23 -17.04 11.52
N GLU A 62 -6.03 -17.86 12.55
CA GLU A 62 -6.26 -19.30 12.48
C GLU A 62 -7.74 -19.63 12.20
N ASN A 63 -8.68 -18.90 12.80
CA ASN A 63 -10.11 -19.06 12.52
C ASN A 63 -10.43 -18.81 11.04
N VAL A 64 -9.89 -17.74 10.44
CA VAL A 64 -10.05 -17.46 9.01
C VAL A 64 -9.39 -18.54 8.15
N ASN A 65 -8.23 -19.06 8.57
CA ASN A 65 -7.50 -20.10 7.85
C ASN A 65 -8.19 -21.48 7.91
N GLN A 66 -8.89 -21.78 9.01
CA GLN A 66 -9.61 -23.04 9.22
C GLN A 66 -11.04 -23.02 8.66
N ASP A 67 -11.63 -21.85 8.41
CA ASP A 67 -12.96 -21.73 7.82
C ASP A 67 -12.91 -21.94 6.29
N TYR A 68 -12.91 -23.22 5.90
CA TYR A 68 -12.95 -23.65 4.51
C TYR A 68 -14.31 -23.45 3.84
N ILE A 69 -15.37 -23.19 4.61
CA ILE A 69 -16.72 -22.99 4.08
C ILE A 69 -16.82 -21.58 3.51
N ASN A 70 -16.40 -20.57 4.27
CA ASN A 70 -16.49 -19.17 3.87
C ASN A 70 -15.25 -18.68 3.12
N TYR A 71 -14.06 -19.20 3.45
CA TYR A 71 -12.78 -18.72 2.91
C TYR A 71 -11.96 -19.82 2.25
N ARG A 72 -12.60 -20.54 1.31
CA ARG A 72 -11.95 -21.63 0.57
C ARG A 72 -10.72 -21.18 -0.22
N GLN A 73 -10.78 -20.02 -0.88
CA GLN A 73 -9.64 -19.54 -1.68
C GLN A 73 -8.73 -18.64 -0.83
N PRO A 74 -7.40 -18.76 -0.97
CA PRO A 74 -6.45 -17.92 -0.23
C PRO A 74 -6.70 -16.42 -0.35
N LYS A 75 -7.11 -15.94 -1.54
CA LYS A 75 -7.47 -14.53 -1.75
C LYS A 75 -8.65 -14.05 -0.90
N HIS A 76 -9.60 -14.93 -0.56
CA HIS A 76 -10.71 -14.59 0.31
C HIS A 76 -10.26 -14.48 1.77
N ARG A 77 -9.28 -15.30 2.20
CA ARG A 77 -8.64 -15.18 3.52
C ARG A 77 -7.88 -13.88 3.64
N ALA A 78 -7.02 -13.59 2.67
CA ALA A 78 -6.29 -12.32 2.59
C ALA A 78 -7.25 -11.12 2.63
N LYS A 79 -8.35 -11.18 1.87
CA LYS A 79 -9.38 -10.12 1.89
C LYS A 79 -10.03 -9.95 3.26
N GLN A 80 -10.32 -11.07 3.94
CA GLN A 80 -10.93 -11.05 5.27
C GLN A 80 -9.98 -10.42 6.30
N ILE A 81 -8.71 -10.85 6.31
CA ILE A 81 -7.67 -10.28 7.18
C ILE A 81 -7.50 -8.78 6.95
N LEU A 82 -7.47 -8.34 5.69
CA LEU A 82 -7.42 -6.91 5.37
C LEU A 82 -8.65 -6.16 5.90
N SER A 83 -9.84 -6.75 5.81
CA SER A 83 -11.05 -6.14 6.39
C SER A 83 -10.87 -5.96 7.89
N MET A 84 -10.35 -6.96 8.59
CA MET A 84 -10.09 -6.89 10.03
C MET A 84 -9.08 -5.79 10.38
N ILE A 85 -8.07 -5.55 9.53
CA ILE A 85 -7.11 -4.45 9.70
C ILE A 85 -7.79 -3.09 9.51
N ILE A 86 -8.63 -2.94 8.49
CA ILE A 86 -9.32 -1.68 8.15
C ILE A 86 -10.46 -1.33 9.13
N ASP A 87 -11.10 -2.35 9.70
CA ASP A 87 -12.19 -2.16 10.65
C ASP A 87 -11.72 -1.76 12.05
N ARG A 88 -10.40 -1.78 12.30
CA ARG A 88 -9.80 -1.24 13.52
C ARG A 88 -10.02 0.26 13.63
N THR A 89 -10.21 0.71 14.87
CA THR A 89 -10.45 2.12 15.20
C THR A 89 -9.27 3.03 14.85
N ASN A 90 -8.04 2.49 14.82
CA ASN A 90 -6.82 3.26 14.61
C ASN A 90 -6.22 3.06 13.20
N PHE A 91 -6.98 2.44 12.28
CA PHE A 91 -6.47 2.15 10.94
C PHE A 91 -5.97 3.42 10.25
N SER A 92 -4.76 3.36 9.70
CA SER A 92 -4.25 4.34 8.76
C SER A 92 -3.64 3.67 7.54
N ARG A 93 -3.73 4.32 6.37
CA ARG A 93 -3.07 3.85 5.13
C ARG A 93 -1.55 3.78 5.31
N LYS A 94 -0.99 4.67 6.14
CA LYS A 94 0.43 4.68 6.50
C LYS A 94 0.83 3.42 7.27
N GLU A 95 0.09 3.06 8.32
CA GLU A 95 0.33 1.83 9.09
C GLU A 95 0.26 0.59 8.20
N LEU A 96 -0.70 0.53 7.28
CA LEU A 96 -0.75 -0.56 6.30
C LEU A 96 0.44 -0.53 5.34
N GLY A 97 0.87 0.65 4.89
CA GLY A 97 2.08 0.84 4.09
C GLY A 97 3.33 0.35 4.80
N ASP A 98 3.48 0.67 6.09
CA ASP A 98 4.60 0.21 6.93
C ASP A 98 4.57 -1.31 7.07
N CYS A 99 3.41 -1.92 7.32
CA CYS A 99 3.26 -3.37 7.36
C CYS A 99 3.64 -4.04 6.03
N LEU A 100 3.26 -3.45 4.89
CA LEU A 100 3.62 -3.97 3.56
C LEU A 100 5.12 -3.84 3.30
N LYS A 101 5.73 -2.73 3.72
CA LYS A 101 7.17 -2.50 3.64
C LYS A 101 7.95 -3.52 4.45
N GLU A 102 7.52 -3.81 5.67
CA GLU A 102 8.13 -4.81 6.54
C GLU A 102 7.93 -6.24 6.04
N ALA A 103 6.81 -6.52 5.36
CA ALA A 103 6.59 -7.78 4.65
C ALA A 103 7.38 -7.89 3.32
N GLY A 104 8.20 -6.88 2.96
CA GLY A 104 8.99 -6.86 1.73
C GLY A 104 8.20 -6.53 0.46
N LEU A 105 6.94 -6.12 0.59
CA LEU A 105 6.04 -5.77 -0.53
C LEU A 105 6.14 -4.28 -0.87
N HIS A 106 7.35 -3.79 -1.08
CA HIS A 106 7.65 -2.38 -1.33
C HIS A 106 6.86 -1.81 -2.52
N ASP A 107 6.68 -2.59 -3.59
CA ASP A 107 5.93 -2.20 -4.79
C ASP A 107 4.47 -1.83 -4.48
N LEU A 108 3.89 -2.39 -3.41
CA LEU A 108 2.50 -2.16 -3.02
C LEU A 108 2.32 -0.97 -2.09
N VAL A 109 3.40 -0.50 -1.45
CA VAL A 109 3.36 0.63 -0.52
C VAL A 109 2.89 1.88 -1.25
N ASP A 110 3.52 2.20 -2.37
CA ASP A 110 3.15 3.36 -3.18
C ASP A 110 1.72 3.23 -3.70
N GLU A 111 1.29 2.02 -4.09
CA GLU A 111 -0.08 1.81 -4.59
C GLU A 111 -1.17 2.04 -3.53
N VAL A 112 -0.88 1.70 -2.27
CA VAL A 112 -1.78 1.87 -1.13
C VAL A 112 -1.80 3.30 -0.64
N VAL A 113 -0.62 3.87 -0.47
CA VAL A 113 -0.41 5.20 0.09
C VAL A 113 -0.92 6.26 -0.89
N GLN A 114 -0.62 6.12 -2.18
CA GLN A 114 -1.08 7.06 -3.22
C GLN A 114 -2.52 6.77 -3.71
N GLY A 115 -3.13 5.68 -3.27
CA GLY A 115 -4.46 5.26 -3.74
C GLY A 115 -4.51 4.93 -5.23
N THR A 116 -3.37 4.63 -5.86
CA THR A 116 -3.24 4.29 -7.28
C THR A 116 -3.68 2.86 -7.60
N LEU A 117 -3.99 2.06 -6.57
CA LEU A 117 -4.82 0.85 -6.65
C LEU A 117 -6.15 1.04 -7.43
N ARG A 118 -6.52 2.28 -7.77
CA ARG A 118 -7.69 2.66 -8.57
C ARG A 118 -7.62 2.27 -10.06
N ARG A 119 -6.46 2.09 -10.71
CA ARG A 119 -6.42 1.82 -12.18
C ARG A 119 -5.65 0.55 -12.57
N CYS A 120 -6.33 -0.38 -13.24
CA CYS A 120 -5.68 -1.14 -14.32
C CYS A 120 -5.84 -0.28 -15.58
N PRO A 121 -4.82 -0.11 -16.42
CA PRO A 121 -5.02 0.31 -17.80
C PRO A 121 -5.49 -0.89 -18.63
N ASP A 122 -6.66 -1.44 -18.31
CA ASP A 122 -7.35 -2.39 -19.19
C ASP A 122 -8.53 -1.62 -19.78
N ASP A 123 -8.29 -1.00 -20.92
CA ASP A 123 -9.25 -0.65 -21.98
C ASP A 123 -8.53 0.24 -23.03
N ALA A 124 -7.33 -0.15 -23.47
CA ALA A 124 -6.87 0.30 -24.79
C ALA A 124 -7.70 -0.48 -25.82
N VAL A 125 -8.84 0.11 -26.14
CA VAL A 125 -9.75 -0.21 -27.24
C VAL A 125 -8.96 -0.69 -28.47
N SER A 126 -9.04 -1.99 -28.77
CA SER A 126 -8.74 -2.51 -30.11
C SER A 126 -9.92 -2.18 -31.00
N SER A 127 -9.98 -0.92 -31.44
CA SER A 127 -10.93 -0.45 -32.43
C SER A 127 -10.54 -1.02 -33.81
N ASN A 128 -11.41 -1.90 -34.30
CA ASN A 128 -11.86 -2.11 -35.69
C ASN A 128 -10.85 -1.98 -36.86
N GLU A 129 -10.58 -3.10 -37.53
CA GLU A 129 -10.37 -3.09 -38.98
C GLU A 129 -11.55 -3.82 -39.65
N THR A 130 -12.52 -3.01 -40.07
CA THR A 130 -13.61 -3.37 -40.96
C THR A 130 -13.01 -3.67 -42.34
N THR A 131 -13.05 -4.92 -42.79
CA THR A 131 -12.78 -5.24 -44.20
C THR A 131 -14.10 -5.25 -44.96
N GLU A 132 -14.23 -4.28 -45.87
CA GLU A 132 -15.27 -4.20 -46.90
C GLU A 132 -15.28 -5.45 -47.78
N SER A 133 -16.47 -5.89 -48.18
CA SER A 133 -16.71 -6.66 -49.42
C SER A 133 -18.13 -6.42 -49.91
#